data_AF-A0A966DKR6-F1
#
_entry.id   AF-A0A966DKR6-F1
#
_cell.length_a   1.000
_cell.length_b   1.000
_cell.length_c   1.000
_cell.angle_alpha   90.00
_cell.angle_beta   90.00
_cell.angle_gamma   90.00
#
_symmetry.space_group_name_H-M   'P 1'
#
loop_
_entity.id
_entity.type
_entity.pdbx_description
1 polymer ?
#
loop_
_entity_poly.entity_id
_entity_poly.type
_entity_poly.pdbx_seq_one_letter_code
_entity_poly.pdbx_strand_id
1 'polypeptide(L)'
;MAAMIIDFHTHAFEDSLAAKAIPFLENEGHIKAFTDGRAAGLLASMDRAGIERSVVCPIATKPSHFDGIRRWAREVRTTRPRLEMLLSIHP
;
A
#
# COMPACT_ATOMS: atom_id res chain seq x y z
N MET A 1 -17.17 -4.41 23.62
CA MET A 1 -15.88 -4.00 23.01
C MET A 1 -16.08 -3.97 21.52
N ALA A 2 -15.62 -2.92 20.83
CA ALA A 2 -15.65 -2.91 19.36
C ALA A 2 -14.71 -4.03 18.85
N ALA A 3 -15.15 -4.77 17.82
CA ALA A 3 -14.33 -5.82 17.23
C ALA A 3 -13.13 -5.21 16.50
N MET A 4 -11.97 -5.88 16.54
CA MET A 4 -10.80 -5.49 15.75
C MET A 4 -11.12 -5.68 14.26
N ILE A 5 -11.02 -4.61 13.48
CA ILE A 5 -11.23 -4.66 12.02
C ILE A 5 -9.88 -4.78 11.32
N ILE A 6 -9.76 -5.76 10.42
CA ILE A 6 -8.60 -5.95 9.55
C ILE A 6 -9.06 -5.82 8.10
N ASP A 7 -8.50 -4.88 7.37
CA ASP A 7 -8.66 -4.81 5.92
C ASP A 7 -7.60 -5.68 5.24
N PHE A 8 -8.04 -6.78 4.62
CA PHE A 8 -7.15 -7.74 3.99
C PHE A 8 -6.66 -7.32 2.60
N HIS A 9 -7.22 -6.26 2.00
CA HIS A 9 -6.90 -5.89 0.64
C HIS A 9 -6.69 -4.39 0.49
N THR A 10 -5.46 -3.96 0.75
CA THR A 10 -5.06 -2.56 0.53
C THR A 10 -3.86 -2.45 -0.40
N HIS A 11 -3.69 -1.26 -0.97
CA HIS A 11 -2.55 -0.93 -1.82
C HIS A 11 -1.88 0.35 -1.30
N ALA A 12 -0.56 0.36 -1.36
CA ALA A 12 0.25 1.54 -1.16
C ALA A 12 1.53 1.40 -1.99
N PHE A 13 2.16 2.53 -2.29
CA PHE A 13 3.47 2.59 -2.93
C PHE A 13 4.49 3.21 -1.97
N GLU A 14 5.77 2.92 -2.21
CA GLU A 14 6.85 3.74 -1.67
C GLU A 14 6.66 5.20 -2.14
N ASP A 15 6.91 6.18 -1.27
CA ASP A 15 6.60 7.59 -1.55
C ASP A 15 7.22 8.11 -2.87
N SER A 16 8.44 7.66 -3.17
CA SER A 16 9.18 7.96 -4.40
C SER A 16 8.47 7.43 -5.66
N LEU A 17 7.74 6.33 -5.52
CA LEU A 17 6.99 5.67 -6.58
C LEU A 17 5.55 6.19 -6.67
N ALA A 18 4.91 6.52 -5.54
CA ALA A 18 3.54 7.02 -5.47
C ALA A 18 3.32 8.24 -6.37
N ALA A 19 4.28 9.18 -6.37
CA ALA A 19 4.24 10.39 -7.19
C ALA A 19 4.17 10.13 -8.72
N LYS A 20 4.61 8.95 -9.16
CA LYS A 20 4.55 8.52 -10.57
C LYS A 20 3.40 7.56 -10.82
N ALA A 21 3.17 6.63 -9.89
CA ALA A 21 2.18 5.57 -10.03
C ALA A 21 0.74 6.11 -10.01
N ILE A 22 0.43 7.04 -9.11
CA ILE A 22 -0.95 7.57 -9.00
C ILE A 22 -1.37 8.31 -10.28
N PRO A 23 -0.62 9.31 -10.80
CA PRO A 23 -1.01 9.97 -12.05
C PRO A 23 -1.13 9.01 -13.23
N PHE A 24 -0.24 8.01 -13.31
CA PHE A 24 -0.31 6.98 -14.34
C PHE A 24 -1.61 6.16 -14.23
N LEU A 25 -1.94 5.66 -13.03
CA LEU A 25 -3.16 4.86 -12.81
C LEU A 25 -4.45 5.68 -12.98
N GLU A 26 -4.45 6.95 -12.60
CA GLU A 26 -5.59 7.84 -12.85
C GLU A 26 -5.84 8.01 -14.36
N ASN A 27 -4.77 8.15 -15.14
CA ASN A 27 -4.85 8.27 -16.59
C ASN A 27 -5.36 6.98 -17.24
N GLU A 28 -4.77 5.84 -16.87
CA GLU A 28 -5.16 4.52 -17.41
C GLU A 28 -6.59 4.12 -17.02
N GLY A 29 -6.99 4.42 -15.78
CA GLY A 29 -8.32 4.07 -15.27
C GLY A 29 -9.41 5.08 -15.59
N HIS A 30 -9.06 6.26 -16.13
CA HIS A 30 -9.97 7.40 -16.33
C HIS A 30 -10.76 7.81 -15.08
N ILE A 31 -10.18 7.63 -13.90
CA ILE A 31 -10.80 7.91 -12.60
C ILE A 31 -9.77 8.60 -11.69
N LYS A 32 -10.21 9.59 -10.91
CA LYS A 32 -9.36 10.26 -9.92
C LYS A 32 -9.16 9.42 -8.67
N ALA A 33 -7.93 9.38 -8.19
CA ALA A 33 -7.58 8.70 -6.95
C ALA A 33 -8.16 9.46 -5.75
N PHE A 34 -8.70 8.71 -4.79
CA PHE A 34 -9.25 9.26 -3.56
C PHE A 34 -8.18 9.47 -2.46
N THR A 35 -6.97 8.91 -2.67
CA THR A 35 -5.83 9.01 -1.76
C THR A 35 -4.55 9.27 -2.56
N ASP A 36 -3.47 9.62 -1.87
CA ASP A 36 -2.16 9.93 -2.45
C ASP A 36 -1.32 8.68 -2.81
N GLY A 37 -1.86 7.48 -2.57
CA GLY A 37 -1.18 6.20 -2.79
C GLY A 37 -0.05 5.88 -1.82
N ARG A 38 0.16 6.68 -0.77
CA ARG A 38 1.26 6.50 0.19
C ARG A 38 0.80 5.74 1.43
N ALA A 39 1.74 5.08 2.10
CA ALA A 39 1.47 4.37 3.35
C ALA A 39 0.92 5.29 4.46
N ALA A 40 1.37 6.56 4.51
CA ALA A 40 0.85 7.55 5.43
C ALA A 40 -0.62 7.92 5.13
N GLY A 41 -0.97 8.08 3.85
CA GLY A 41 -2.34 8.31 3.42
C GLY A 41 -3.26 7.13 3.73
N LEU A 42 -2.75 5.90 3.57
CA LEU A 42 -3.47 4.68 3.96
C LEU A 42 -3.76 4.66 5.47
N LEU A 43 -2.78 4.92 6.33
CA LEU A 43 -2.97 4.98 7.80
C LEU A 43 -4.01 6.02 8.20
N ALA A 44 -3.95 7.22 7.62
CA ALA A 44 -4.95 8.26 7.88
C ALA A 44 -6.36 7.82 7.43
N SER A 45 -6.45 7.04 6.34
CA SER A 45 -7.72 6.45 5.90
C SER A 45 -8.24 5.39 6.86
N MET A 46 -7.35 4.53 7.37
CA MET A 46 -7.69 3.52 8.37
C MET A 46 -8.26 4.16 9.64
N ASP A 47 -7.67 5.26 10.11
CA ASP A 47 -8.13 5.98 11.31
C ASP A 47 -9.55 6.51 11.15
N ARG A 48 -9.88 7.07 9.97
CA ARG A 48 -11.24 7.55 9.67
C ARG A 48 -12.26 6.42 9.60
N ALA A 49 -11.83 5.21 9.21
CA ALA A 49 -12.69 4.06 9.01
C ALA A 49 -12.77 3.13 10.25
N GLY A 50 -11.98 3.37 11.30
CA GLY A 50 -11.89 2.47 12.45
C GLY A 50 -11.20 1.13 12.14
N ILE A 51 -10.30 1.10 11.14
CA ILE A 51 -9.54 -0.08 10.75
C ILE A 51 -8.27 -0.17 11.62
N GLU A 52 -8.10 -1.27 12.33
CA GLU A 52 -6.96 -1.45 13.24
C GLU A 52 -5.69 -1.83 12.45
N ARG A 53 -5.81 -2.78 11.52
CA ARG A 53 -4.71 -3.25 10.67
C ARG A 53 -5.12 -3.38 9.21
N SER A 54 -4.15 -3.20 8.34
CA SER A 54 -4.33 -3.41 6.90
C SER A 54 -3.23 -4.31 6.34
N VAL A 55 -3.61 -5.18 5.41
CA VAL A 55 -2.69 -5.99 4.62
C VAL A 55 -2.46 -5.29 3.28
N VAL A 56 -1.22 -4.89 3.04
CA VAL A 56 -0.79 -4.22 1.81
C VAL A 56 -0.34 -5.27 0.80
N CYS A 57 -0.83 -5.14 -0.42
CA CYS A 57 -0.58 -6.03 -1.56
C CYS A 57 0.27 -5.34 -2.63
N PRO A 58 1.62 -5.37 -2.56
CA PRO A 58 2.46 -4.76 -3.58
C PRO A 58 2.28 -5.39 -4.97
N ILE A 59 2.63 -4.64 -6.01
CA ILE A 59 2.44 -5.06 -7.41
C ILE A 59 3.80 -5.19 -8.12
N ALA A 60 4.19 -6.42 -8.45
CA ALA A 60 5.39 -6.69 -9.25
C ALA A 60 5.04 -6.82 -10.74
N THR A 61 5.09 -5.71 -11.48
CA THR A 61 4.85 -5.71 -12.95
C THR A 61 6.05 -6.14 -13.79
N LYS A 62 7.22 -6.38 -13.18
CA LYS A 62 8.39 -7.01 -13.81
C LYS A 62 9.26 -7.73 -12.78
N PRO A 63 10.07 -8.72 -13.19
CA PRO A 63 10.91 -9.50 -12.26
C PRO A 63 11.83 -8.64 -11.37
N SER A 64 12.36 -7.53 -11.89
CA SER A 64 13.27 -6.66 -11.15
C SER A 64 12.63 -5.90 -9.98
N HIS A 65 11.31 -5.97 -9.81
CA HIS A 65 10.60 -5.29 -8.71
C HIS A 65 10.71 -6.00 -7.37
N PHE A 66 10.95 -7.32 -7.35
CA PHE A 66 10.89 -8.12 -6.12
C PHE A 66 11.81 -7.58 -5.01
N ASP A 67 13.07 -7.28 -5.32
CA ASP A 67 14.03 -6.81 -4.30
C ASP A 67 13.66 -5.43 -3.73
N GLY A 68 13.10 -4.54 -4.55
CA GLY A 68 12.58 -3.25 -4.11
C GLY A 68 11.39 -3.43 -3.15
N ILE A 69 10.41 -4.24 -3.56
CA ILE A 69 9.24 -4.58 -2.75
C ILE A 69 9.67 -5.22 -1.43
N ARG A 70 10.61 -6.17 -1.44
CA ARG A 70 11.10 -6.83 -0.22
C ARG A 70 11.77 -5.85 0.74
N ARG A 71 12.59 -4.92 0.24
CA ARG A 71 13.23 -3.88 1.09
C ARG A 71 12.18 -2.97 1.70
N TRP A 72 11.28 -2.43 0.88
CA TRP A 72 10.23 -1.55 1.35
C TRP A 72 9.30 -2.24 2.35
N ALA A 73 8.94 -3.51 2.13
CA ALA A 73 8.13 -4.29 3.06
C ALA A 73 8.75 -4.41 4.47
N ARG A 74 10.08 -4.58 4.55
CA ARG A 74 10.80 -4.61 5.84
C ARG A 74 10.79 -3.25 6.54
N GLU A 75 10.99 -2.18 5.78
CA GLU A 75 10.92 -0.81 6.30
C GLU A 75 9.53 -0.50 6.85
N VAL A 76 8.46 -0.78 6.08
CA VAL A 76 7.08 -0.54 6.49
C VAL A 76 6.73 -1.35 7.74
N ARG A 77 7.03 -2.65 7.79
CA ARG A 77 6.75 -3.48 8.98
C ARG A 77 7.45 -2.96 10.25
N THR A 78 8.62 -2.34 10.11
CA THR A 78 9.38 -1.78 11.23
C THR A 78 8.85 -0.42 11.66
N THR A 79 8.48 0.43 10.71
CA THR A 79 8.13 1.84 10.95
C THR A 79 6.63 2.08 11.13
N ARG A 80 5.78 1.16 10.65
CA ARG A 80 4.33 1.30 10.55
C ARG A 80 3.65 -0.02 10.97
N PRO A 81 3.64 -0.36 12.27
CA PRO A 81 3.26 -1.70 12.77
C PRO A 81 1.79 -2.10 12.57
N ARG A 82 0.94 -1.17 12.11
CA ARG A 82 -0.46 -1.43 11.70
C ARG A 82 -0.59 -1.90 10.25
N LEU A 83 0.49 -1.88 9.48
CA LEU A 83 0.54 -2.34 8.10
C LEU A 83 1.28 -3.68 8.02
N GLU A 84 0.56 -4.72 7.65
CA GLU A 84 1.14 -6.00 7.28
C GLU A 84 1.47 -5.99 5.79
N MET A 85 2.69 -6.37 5.42
CA MET A 85 3.12 -6.39 4.03
C MET A 85 3.10 -7.83 3.50
N LEU A 86 2.37 -8.06 2.41
CA LEU A 86 2.63 -9.18 1.52
C LEU A 86 3.84 -8.87 0.63
N LEU A 87 4.41 -9.91 0.04
CA LEU A 87 5.37 -9.78 -1.05
C LEU A 87 4.67 -10.05 -2.38
N SER A 88 5.34 -9.70 -3.47
CA SER A 88 4.81 -9.88 -4.83
C SER A 88 5.94 -10.31 -5.75
N ILE A 89 5.67 -11.30 -6.60
CA ILE A 89 6.60 -11.86 -7.57
C ILE A 89 5.94 -11.72 -8.94
N HIS A 90 6.72 -11.36 -9.96
CA HIS A 90 6.23 -11.40 -11.34
C HIS A 90 6.29 -12.86 -11.84
N PRO A 91 5.21 -13.39 -12.42
CA PRO A 91 5.16 -14.76 -12.93
C PRO A 91 6.13 -15.02 -14.10
#